data_AF-A0A534UMP9-F1
#
_entry.id   AF-A0A534UMP9-F1
#
_cell.length_a   1.000
_cell.length_b   1.000
_cell.length_c   1.000
_cell.angle_alpha   90.00
_cell.angle_beta   90.00
_cell.angle_gamma   90.00
#
_symmetry.space_group_name_H-M   'P 1'
#
loop_
_entity.id
_entity.type
_entity.pdbx_description
1 polymer ?
#
loop_
_entity_poly.entity_id
_entity_poly.type
_entity_poly.pdbx_seq_one_letter_code
_entity_poly.pdbx_strand_id
1 'polypeptide(L)'
;MTNNISEAAQIKIVQLIAKELGVGPHQVAAAVALLDEGSTVPFIARYRKEATGNLDDTHLRNLDERLHYLRELEERRAAILAALEEQGKLTAELRRDIEAAATKQTLEDIYL
;
A
#
# COMPACT_ATOMS: atom_id res chain seq x y z
N MET A 1 2.23 13.37 7.87
CA MET A 1 1.24 13.25 6.79
C MET A 1 0.32 12.12 7.21
N THR A 2 -0.93 12.41 7.54
CA THR A 2 -1.91 11.38 7.93
C THR A 2 -2.26 10.53 6.71
N ASN A 3 -2.01 9.21 6.78
CA ASN A 3 -2.42 8.28 5.74
C ASN A 3 -3.92 8.35 5.51
N ASN A 4 -4.33 8.56 4.26
CA ASN A 4 -5.72 8.80 3.88
C ASN A 4 -6.32 7.61 3.09
N ILE A 5 -5.70 6.44 3.19
CA ILE A 5 -6.20 5.21 2.56
C ILE A 5 -7.07 4.39 3.53
N SER A 6 -8.03 3.64 2.99
CA SER A 6 -8.94 2.83 3.80
C SER A 6 -8.23 1.70 4.55
N GLU A 7 -8.82 1.23 5.64
CA GLU A 7 -8.30 0.09 6.40
C GLU A 7 -8.16 -1.16 5.52
N ALA A 8 -9.14 -1.41 4.64
CA ALA A 8 -9.09 -2.52 3.69
C ALA A 8 -7.92 -2.39 2.70
N ALA A 9 -7.63 -1.18 2.21
CA ALA A 9 -6.47 -0.93 1.36
C ALA A 9 -5.17 -1.16 2.13
N GLN A 10 -5.07 -0.67 3.37
CA GLN A 10 -3.91 -0.88 4.23
C GLN A 10 -3.64 -2.38 4.47
N ILE A 11 -4.67 -3.18 4.75
CA ILE A 11 -4.56 -4.63 4.88
C ILE A 11 -4.05 -5.28 3.58
N LYS A 12 -4.62 -4.90 2.43
CA LYS A 12 -4.20 -5.40 1.12
C LYS A 12 -2.72 -5.12 0.84
N ILE A 13 -2.27 -3.90 1.12
CA ILE A 13 -0.87 -3.48 0.95
C ILE A 13 0.06 -4.32 1.81
N VAL A 14 -0.27 -4.48 3.10
CA VAL A 14 0.53 -5.29 4.05
C VAL A 14 0.67 -6.73 3.56
N GLN A 15 -0.42 -7.34 3.11
CA GLN A 15 -0.41 -8.72 2.60
C GLN A 15 0.43 -8.86 1.33
N LEU A 16 0.33 -7.88 0.41
CA LEU A 16 1.07 -7.92 -0.84
C LEU A 16 2.58 -7.78 -0.60
N ILE A 17 3.00 -6.80 0.21
CA ILE A 17 4.41 -6.60 0.55
C ILE A 17 4.97 -7.83 1.27
N ALA A 18 4.22 -8.39 2.23
CA ALA A 18 4.64 -9.59 2.95
C ALA A 18 4.91 -10.76 1.99
N LYS A 19 4.02 -10.96 1.01
CA LYS A 19 4.19 -11.97 -0.03
C LYS A 19 5.40 -11.68 -0.93
N GLU A 20 5.57 -10.44 -1.38
CA GLU A 20 6.66 -10.03 -2.28
C GLU A 20 8.04 -10.15 -1.63
N LEU A 21 8.13 -9.86 -0.32
CA LEU A 21 9.39 -9.93 0.43
C LEU A 21 9.64 -11.28 1.12
N GLY A 22 8.65 -12.19 1.11
CA GLY A 22 8.77 -13.49 1.77
C GLY A 22 8.83 -13.40 3.30
N VAL A 23 8.16 -12.42 3.90
CA VAL A 23 8.13 -12.17 5.35
C VAL A 23 6.70 -12.23 5.91
N GLY A 24 6.56 -12.21 7.23
CA GLY A 24 5.25 -12.25 7.88
C GLY A 24 4.47 -10.93 7.74
N PRO A 25 3.13 -10.96 7.52
CA PRO A 25 2.30 -9.75 7.50
C PRO A 25 2.41 -8.90 8.77
N HIS A 26 2.59 -9.53 9.93
CA HIS A 26 2.79 -8.82 11.19
C HIS A 26 4.10 -8.00 11.22
N GLN A 27 5.17 -8.49 10.57
CA GLN A 27 6.45 -7.80 10.46
C GLN A 27 6.29 -6.54 9.59
N VAL A 28 5.60 -6.68 8.46
CA VAL A 28 5.29 -5.57 7.56
C VAL A 28 4.41 -4.54 8.26
N ALA A 29 3.33 -4.98 8.93
CA ALA A 29 2.44 -4.08 9.66
C ALA A 29 3.18 -3.27 10.74
N ALA A 30 4.08 -3.90 11.50
CA ALA A 30 4.89 -3.23 12.50
C ALA A 30 5.88 -2.22 11.88
N ALA A 31 6.54 -2.58 10.77
CA ALA A 31 7.43 -1.66 10.07
C ALA A 31 6.67 -0.47 9.48
N VAL A 32 5.49 -0.70 8.89
CA VAL A 32 4.62 0.36 8.36
C VAL A 32 4.19 1.31 9.47
N ALA A 33 3.78 0.80 10.63
CA ALA A 33 3.40 1.63 11.77
C ALA A 33 4.56 2.56 12.20
N LEU A 34 5.77 2.03 12.30
CA LEU A 34 6.95 2.82 12.64
C LEU A 34 7.28 3.90 11.58
N LEU A 35 7.15 3.57 10.30
CA LEU A 35 7.34 4.52 9.19
C LEU A 35 6.28 5.64 9.23
N ASP A 36 5.03 5.28 9.52
CA ASP A 36 3.91 6.22 9.63
C ASP A 36 4.06 7.17 10.84
N GLU A 37 4.67 6.69 11.92
CA GLU A 37 5.09 7.50 13.08
C GLU A 37 6.30 8.41 12.77
N GLY A 38 6.88 8.31 11.57
CA GLY A 38 8.01 9.14 11.12
C GLY A 38 9.38 8.54 11.41
N SER A 39 9.47 7.27 11.81
CA SER A 39 10.76 6.58 11.89
C SER A 39 11.37 6.41 10.50
N THR A 40 12.70 6.45 10.41
CA THR A 40 13.40 6.21 9.14
C THR A 40 13.87 4.76 9.03
N VAL A 41 14.06 4.26 7.81
CA VAL A 41 14.60 2.90 7.59
C VAL A 41 15.90 2.63 8.37
N PRO A 42 16.94 3.50 8.34
CA PRO A 42 18.15 3.28 9.14
C PRO A 42 17.90 3.23 10.64
N PHE A 43 16.94 4.02 11.14
CA PHE A 43 16.56 4.01 12.55
C PHE A 43 15.87 2.70 12.94
N ILE A 44 14.91 2.24 12.13
CA ILE A 44 14.19 0.98 12.38
C ILE A 44 15.16 -0.20 12.34
N ALA A 45 16.00 -0.26 11.30
CA ALA A 45 16.99 -1.31 11.11
C ALA A 45 17.98 -1.41 12.28
N ARG A 46 18.27 -0.30 12.96
CA ARG A 46 19.25 -0.26 14.07
C ARG A 46 18.63 -0.41 15.45
N TYR A 47 17.44 0.17 15.67
CA TYR A 47 16.87 0.36 17.02
C TYR A 47 15.49 -0.26 17.23
N ARG A 48 14.88 -0.85 16.18
CA ARG A 48 13.54 -1.46 16.22
C ARG A 48 13.50 -2.85 15.57
N LYS A 49 14.62 -3.58 15.59
CA LYS A 49 14.71 -4.94 15.03
C LYS A 49 13.66 -5.88 15.63
N GLU A 50 13.56 -5.94 16.96
CA GLU A 50 12.60 -6.83 17.62
C GLU A 50 11.14 -6.48 17.30
N ALA A 51 10.83 -5.19 17.24
CA ALA A 51 9.48 -4.71 16.92
C ALA A 51 9.01 -5.14 15.51
N THR A 52 9.94 -5.28 14.57
CA THR A 52 9.66 -5.73 13.19
C THR A 52 9.88 -7.23 12.98
N GLY A 53 10.19 -8.00 14.03
CA GLY A 53 10.53 -9.41 13.88
C GLY A 53 11.86 -9.64 13.15
N ASN A 54 12.83 -8.73 13.33
CA ASN A 54 14.17 -8.77 12.74
C ASN A 54 14.24 -8.59 11.22
N LEU A 55 13.40 -7.70 10.65
CA LEU A 55 13.63 -7.23 9.28
C LEU A 55 15.00 -6.54 9.19
N ASP A 56 15.78 -6.89 8.17
CA ASP A 56 17.07 -6.24 7.89
C ASP A 56 16.90 -4.97 7.02
N ASP A 57 18.03 -4.28 6.77
CA ASP A 57 18.05 -3.03 6.00
C ASP A 57 17.53 -3.23 4.56
N THR A 58 17.76 -4.39 3.95
CA THR A 58 17.29 -4.67 2.58
C THR A 58 15.77 -4.86 2.57
N HIS A 59 15.24 -5.64 3.52
CA HIS A 59 13.80 -5.79 3.69
C HIS A 59 13.11 -4.44 3.91
N LEU A 60 13.66 -3.61 4.81
CA LEU A 60 13.05 -2.33 5.17
C LEU A 60 13.08 -1.30 4.03
N ARG A 61 14.16 -1.24 3.23
CA ARG A 61 14.20 -0.38 2.04
C ARG A 61 13.18 -0.80 0.98
N ASN A 62 13.16 -2.10 0.66
CA ASN A 62 12.21 -2.62 -0.33
C ASN A 62 10.76 -2.43 0.14
N LEU A 63 10.51 -2.62 1.44
CA LEU A 63 9.20 -2.36 2.04
C LEU A 63 8.79 -0.90 1.90
N ASP A 64 9.68 0.06 2.22
CA ASP A 64 9.37 1.49 2.17
C ASP A 64 9.06 1.96 0.74
N GLU A 65 9.90 1.58 -0.22
CA GLU A 65 9.68 1.87 -1.65
C GLU A 65 8.35 1.28 -2.14
N ARG A 66 8.07 0.04 -1.75
CA ARG A 66 6.86 -0.66 -2.19
C ARG A 66 5.60 -0.11 -1.54
N LEU A 67 5.67 0.21 -0.24
CA LEU A 67 4.62 0.85 0.52
C LEU A 67 4.19 2.16 -0.13
N HIS A 68 5.16 3.00 -0.50
CA HIS A 68 4.90 4.27 -1.16
C HIS A 68 4.15 4.06 -2.49
N TYR A 69 4.67 3.22 -3.39
CA TYR A 69 4.02 2.94 -4.68
C TYR A 69 2.59 2.43 -4.51
N LEU A 70 2.37 1.49 -3.58
CA LEU A 70 1.07 0.87 -3.40
C LEU A 70 0.05 1.81 -2.75
N ARG A 71 0.49 2.72 -1.88
CA ARG A 71 -0.38 3.79 -1.36
C ARG A 71 -0.83 4.73 -2.46
N GLU A 72 0.10 5.19 -3.30
CA GLU A 72 -0.27 6.02 -4.46
C GLU A 72 -1.21 5.30 -5.43
N LEU A 73 -1.04 3.98 -5.61
CA LEU A 73 -1.94 3.17 -6.42
C LEU A 73 -3.37 3.14 -5.84
N GLU A 74 -3.50 2.90 -4.54
CA GLU A 74 -4.82 2.84 -3.88
C GLU A 74 -5.47 4.22 -3.75
N GLU A 75 -4.70 5.29 -3.55
CA GLU A 75 -5.19 6.67 -3.62
C GLU A 75 -5.74 7.00 -5.01
N ARG A 76 -5.00 6.64 -6.07
CA ARG A 76 -5.46 6.85 -7.45
C ARG A 76 -6.72 6.04 -7.76
N ARG A 77 -6.79 4.79 -7.30
CA ARG A 77 -7.96 3.92 -7.42
C ARG A 77 -9.19 4.55 -6.77
N ALA A 78 -9.05 5.05 -5.55
CA ALA A 78 -10.14 5.70 -4.82
C ALA A 78 -10.62 6.97 -5.56
N ALA A 79 -9.70 7.79 -6.08
CA ALA A 79 -10.04 8.98 -6.85
C ALA A 79 -10.82 8.66 -8.13
N ILE A 80 -10.43 7.62 -8.87
CA ILE A 80 -11.13 7.17 -10.09
C ILE A 80 -12.54 6.67 -9.75
N LEU A 81 -12.67 5.83 -8.72
CA LEU A 81 -13.98 5.34 -8.26
C LEU A 81 -14.92 6.49 -7.87
N ALA A 82 -14.41 7.47 -7.11
CA ALA A 82 -15.18 8.64 -6.71
C ALA A 82 -15.63 9.46 -7.93
N ALA A 83 -14.72 9.73 -8.86
CA ALA A 83 -15.03 10.48 -10.08
C ALA A 83 -16.10 9.80 -10.96
N LEU A 84 -16.09 8.47 -11.04
CA LEU A 84 -17.08 7.70 -11.81
C LEU A 84 -18.44 7.62 -11.10
N GLU A 85 -18.45 7.50 -9.78
CA GLU A 85 -19.65 7.54 -8.96
C GLU A 85 -20.34 8.91 -9.08
N GLU A 86 -19.57 10.01 -8.97
CA GLU A 86 -20.09 11.38 -9.14
C GLU A 86 -20.69 11.64 -10.53
N GLN A 87 -20.13 11.00 -11.57
CA GLN A 87 -20.66 11.06 -12.93
C GLN A 87 -21.86 10.11 -13.17
N GLY A 88 -22.22 9.27 -12.20
CA GLY A 88 -23.23 8.22 -12.35
C GLY A 88 -22.85 7.14 -13.37
N LYS A 89 -21.55 6.97 -13.64
CA LYS A 89 -21.01 6.03 -14.65
C LYS A 89 -20.42 4.76 -14.03
N LEU A 90 -20.36 4.66 -12.70
CA LEU A 90 -19.77 3.51 -12.05
C LEU A 90 -20.71 2.30 -12.10
N THR A 91 -20.45 1.39 -13.04
CA THR A 91 -21.12 0.09 -13.09
C THR A 91 -20.45 -0.92 -12.16
N ALA A 92 -21.12 -2.04 -11.88
CA ALA A 92 -20.57 -3.11 -11.06
C ALA A 92 -19.35 -3.78 -11.72
N GLU A 93 -19.38 -3.90 -13.06
CA GLU A 93 -18.26 -4.40 -13.87
C GLU A 93 -17.07 -3.45 -13.79
N LEU A 94 -17.30 -2.15 -14.00
CA LEU A 94 -16.24 -1.14 -13.97
C LEU A 94 -15.61 -1.03 -12.57
N ARG A 95 -16.44 -1.08 -11.52
CA ARG A 95 -15.95 -1.16 -10.13
C ARG A 95 -15.04 -2.35 -9.92
N ARG A 96 -15.42 -3.54 -10.41
CA ARG A 96 -14.61 -4.76 -10.28
C ARG A 96 -13.29 -4.65 -11.02
N ASP A 97 -13.31 -4.14 -12.24
CA ASP A 97 -12.09 -3.98 -13.05
C ASP A 97 -11.13 -2.97 -12.38
N ILE A 98 -11.67 -1.86 -11.89
CA ILE A 98 -10.91 -0.86 -11.13
C ILE A 98 -10.37 -1.47 -9.84
N GLU A 99 -11.13 -2.26 -9.09
CA GLU A 99 -10.64 -2.89 -7.84
C GLU A 99 -9.55 -3.95 -8.10
N ALA A 100 -9.61 -4.64 -9.24
CA ALA A 100 -8.66 -5.67 -9.66
C ALA A 100 -7.37 -5.13 -10.29
N ALA A 101 -7.35 -3.86 -10.75
CA ALA A 101 -6.19 -3.29 -11.43
C ALA A 101 -4.91 -3.33 -10.55
N ALA A 102 -3.87 -3.98 -11.08
CA ALA A 102 -2.62 -4.24 -10.37
C ALA A 102 -1.56 -3.13 -10.55
N THR A 103 -1.76 -2.22 -11.51
CA THR A 103 -0.80 -1.16 -11.83
C THR A 103 -1.51 0.17 -12.03
N LYS A 104 -0.77 1.28 -11.85
CA LYS A 104 -1.28 2.63 -12.14
C LYS A 104 -1.68 2.77 -13.61
N GLN A 105 -0.89 2.20 -14.53
CA GLN A 105 -1.23 2.23 -15.96
C GLN A 105 -2.58 1.58 -16.25
N THR A 106 -2.83 0.39 -15.68
CA THR A 106 -4.11 -0.30 -15.85
C THR A 106 -5.28 0.53 -15.31
N LEU A 107 -5.09 1.28 -14.21
CA LEU A 107 -6.11 2.19 -13.71
C LEU A 107 -6.39 3.33 -14.70
N GLU A 108 -5.36 3.93 -15.28
CA GLU A 108 -5.53 4.98 -16.29
C GLU A 108 -6.22 4.43 -17.55
N ASP A 109 -5.83 3.24 -18.00
CA ASP A 109 -6.43 2.61 -19.19
C ASP A 109 -7.92 2.33 -19.02
N ILE A 110 -8.37 1.99 -17.80
CA ILE A 110 -9.79 1.79 -17.48
C ILE A 110 -10.56 3.12 -17.39
N TYR A 111 -9.88 4.21 -17.01
CA TYR A 111 -10.51 5.51 -16.79
C TYR A 111 -10.69 6.34 -18.07
N LEU A 112 -9.91 6.05 -19.13
CA LEU A 112 -9.99 6.71 -20.44
C LEU A 112 -11.29 6.38 -21.19
#